data_AF-A0A1F7H267-F1
#
_entry.id   AF-A0A1F7H267-F1
#
_cell.length_a   1.000
_cell.length_b   1.000
_cell.length_c   1.000
_cell.angle_alpha   90.00
_cell.angle_beta   90.00
_cell.angle_gamma   90.00
#
_symmetry.space_group_name_H-M   'P 1'
#
loop_
_entity.id
_entity.type
_entity.pdbx_description
1 polymer ?
#
loop_
_entity_poly.entity_id
_entity_poly.type
_entity_poly.pdbx_seq_one_letter_code
_entity_poly.pdbx_strand_id
1 'polypeptide(L)' 'MDLLTYTIVSAVLIMMLHFALGIGEEFKLFITFGIFILGAAMGAYLNSYEFGLGAAIVLSLINW' A
#
# COMPACT_ATOMS: atom_id res chain seq x y z
N MET A 1 -0.99 -12.16 -9.12
CA MET A 1 -0.16 -12.07 -7.90
C MET A 1 -0.97 -12.65 -6.74
N ASP A 2 -0.37 -13.43 -5.84
CA ASP A 2 -1.03 -14.02 -4.67
C ASP A 2 -0.94 -13.10 -3.43
N LEU A 3 -1.75 -13.37 -2.40
CA LEU A 3 -1.84 -12.53 -1.20
C LEU A 3 -0.49 -12.40 -0.50
N LEU A 4 0.28 -13.48 -0.40
CA LEU A 4 1.58 -13.47 0.27
C LEU A 4 2.56 -12.55 -0.48
N THR A 5 2.64 -12.68 -1.80
CA THR A 5 3.45 -11.77 -2.63
C THR A 5 2.97 -10.32 -2.51
N TYR A 6 1.66 -10.07 -2.50
CA TYR A 6 1.10 -8.73 -2.28
C TYR A 6 1.59 -8.12 -0.96
N THR A 7 1.50 -8.89 0.13
CA THR A 7 1.87 -8.42 1.47
C THR A 7 3.35 -8.08 1.56
N ILE A 8 4.22 -8.95 1.03
CA ILE A 8 5.67 -8.71 1.02
C ILE A 8 6.01 -7.45 0.21
N VAL A 9 5.47 -7.32 -1.00
CA VAL A 9 5.72 -6.16 -1.87
C VAL A 9 5.20 -4.87 -1.23
N SER A 10 4.00 -4.92 -0.62
CA SER A 10 3.42 -3.77 0.09
C SER A 10 4.27 -3.36 1.29
N ALA A 11 4.77 -4.30 2.09
CA ALA A 11 5.63 -4.01 3.22
C ALA A 11 6.92 -3.29 2.79
N VAL A 12 7.57 -3.78 1.72
CA VAL A 12 8.77 -3.14 1.15
C VAL A 12 8.44 -1.73 0.65
N LEU A 13 7.31 -1.55 -0.05
CA LEU A 13 6.89 -0.24 -0.55
C LEU A 13 6.60 0.74 0.57
N ILE A 14 5.86 0.33 1.61
CA ILE A 14 5.55 1.19 2.75
C ILE A 14 6.84 1.60 3.47
N MET A 15 7.79 0.67 3.65
CA MET A 15 9.11 0.99 4.20
C MET A 15 9.86 1.99 3.33
N MET A 16 9.86 1.81 2.01
CA MET A 16 10.49 2.76 1.08
C MET A 16 9.83 4.15 1.16
N LEU A 17 8.49 4.21 1.16
CA LEU A 17 7.74 5.46 1.30
C LEU A 17 7.95 6.12 2.67
N HIS A 18 8.21 5.35 3.72
CA HIS A 18 8.52 5.92 5.02
C HIS A 18 9.95 6.48 5.07
N PHE A 19 10.95 5.67 4.71
CA PHE A 19 12.35 6.00 4.88
C PHE A 19 12.91 6.91 3.78
N ALA A 20 12.60 6.64 2.51
CA ALA A 20 13.18 7.39 1.39
C ALA A 20 12.53 8.79 1.22
N LEU A 21 11.28 8.90 1.64
CA LEU A 21 10.43 10.06 1.43
C LEU A 21 10.21 10.87 2.72
N GLY A 22 10.67 10.37 3.87
CA GLY A 22 10.72 11.14 5.12
C GLY A 22 9.34 11.46 5.68
N ILE A 23 8.37 10.55 5.56
CA ILE A 23 7.06 10.68 6.22
C ILE A 23 7.29 10.65 7.74
N GLY A 24 7.48 11.82 8.34
CA GLY A 24 7.85 11.97 9.75
C GLY A 24 6.66 11.90 10.71
N GLU A 25 5.43 11.93 10.21
CA GLU A 25 4.22 11.88 11.03
C GLU A 25 3.70 10.44 11.12
N GLU A 26 3.62 9.91 12.35
CA GLU A 26 3.11 8.55 12.61
C GLU A 26 1.68 8.35 12.08
N PHE A 27 0.86 9.42 12.09
CA PHE A 27 -0.50 9.39 11.57
C PHE A 27 -0.55 9.15 10.06
N LYS A 28 0.38 9.74 9.29
CA LYS A 28 0.48 9.50 7.84
C LYS A 28 0.88 8.07 7.55
N LEU A 29 1.81 7.51 8.32
CA LEU A 29 2.20 6.10 8.19
C LEU A 29 1.02 5.16 8.44
N PHE A 30 0.20 5.43 9.47
CA PHE A 30 -1.04 4.68 9.72
C PHE A 30 -2.01 4.74 8.52
N ILE A 31 -2.20 5.93 7.94
CA ILE A 31 -3.04 6.10 6.73
C ILE A 31 -2.46 5.29 5.56
N THR A 32 -1.15 5.35 5.32
CA THR A 32 -0.50 4.59 4.25
C THR A 32 -0.74 3.08 4.43
N PHE A 33 -0.55 2.54 5.64
CA PHE A 33 -0.89 1.15 5.94
C PHE A 33 -2.36 0.83 5.63
N GLY A 34 -3.29 1.70 6.05
CA GLY A 34 -4.70 1.55 5.76
C GLY A 34 -5.01 1.50 4.26
N ILE A 35 -4.36 2.34 3.46
CA ILE A 35 -4.51 2.37 1.99
C ILE A 35 -4.08 1.04 1.36
N PHE A 36 -2.94 0.47 1.79
CA PHE A 36 -2.49 -0.82 1.27
C PHE A 36 -3.38 -1.99 1.73
N ILE A 37 -3.96 -1.93 2.94
CA ILE A 37 -4.96 -2.92 3.38
C ILE A 37 -6.23 -2.83 2.52
N LEU A 38 -6.71 -1.62 2.24
CA LEU A 38 -7.85 -1.40 1.35
C LEU A 38 -7.54 -1.86 -0.08
N GLY A 39 -6.31 -1.63 -0.56
CA GLY A 39 -5.82 -2.16 -1.83
C GLY A 39 -5.85 -3.68 -1.87
N ALA A 40 -5.44 -4.36 -0.80
CA ALA A 40 -5.50 -5.81 -0.69
C ALA A 40 -6.95 -6.31 -0.74
N ALA A 41 -7.85 -5.67 0.02
CA ALA A 41 -9.28 -6.01 0.04
C ALA A 41 -9.93 -5.80 -1.33
N MET A 42 -9.62 -4.69 -2.01
CA MET A 42 -10.11 -4.41 -3.35
C MET A 42 -9.55 -5.39 -4.39
N GLY A 43 -8.26 -5.72 -4.29
CA GLY A 43 -7.63 -6.72 -5.15
C GLY A 43 -8.22 -8.12 -4.97
N ALA A 44 -8.55 -8.50 -3.73
CA ALA A 44 -9.26 -9.74 -3.43
C ALA A 44 -10.68 -9.74 -4.03
N TYR A 45 -11.43 -8.64 -3.88
CA TYR A 45 -12.78 -8.51 -4.44
C TYR A 45 -12.80 -8.60 -5.97
N LEU A 46 -11.82 -7.99 -6.64
CA LEU A 46 -11.70 -7.97 -8.11
C LEU A 46 -10.94 -9.17 -8.68
N ASN A 47 -10.51 -10.12 -7.84
CA ASN A 47 -9.63 -11.23 -8.22
C ASN A 47 -8.33 -10.78 -8.94
N SER A 48 -7.84 -9.57 -8.65
CA SER A 48 -6.57 -9.04 -9.17
C SER A 48 -5.86 -8.20 -8.12
N TYR A 49 -4.89 -8.82 -7.46
CA TYR A 49 -4.02 -8.15 -6.50
C TYR A 49 -3.07 -7.14 -7.16
N GLU A 50 -2.72 -7.31 -8.45
CA GLU A 50 -1.96 -6.29 -9.18
C GLU A 50 -2.74 -4.98 -9.27
N PHE A 51 -4.04 -5.05 -9.56
CA PHE A 51 -4.90 -3.87 -9.61
C PHE A 51 -5.01 -3.20 -8.23
N GLY A 52 -5.26 -4.00 -7.19
CA GLY A 52 -5.31 -3.51 -5.81
C GLY A 52 -4.01 -2.84 -5.36
N LEU A 53 -2.86 -3.34 -5.82
CA LEU A 53 -1.55 -2.77 -5.50
C LEU A 53 -1.35 -1.45 -6.24
N GLY A 54 -1.65 -1.41 -7.54
CA GLY A 54 -1.56 -0.20 -8.34
C GLY A 54 -2.44 0.92 -7.77
N ALA A 55 -3.68 0.60 -7.38
CA ALA A 55 -4.57 1.56 -6.77
C ALA A 55 -4.07 2.05 -5.39
N ALA A 56 -3.55 1.15 -4.56
CA ALA A 56 -2.95 1.53 -3.27
C ALA A 56 -1.75 2.46 -3.45
N ILE A 57 -0.88 2.20 -4.43
CA ILE A 57 0.26 3.07 -4.75
C ILE A 57 -0.24 4.45 -5.15
N VAL A 58 -1.18 4.55 -6.10
CA VAL A 58 -1.73 5.83 -6.55
C VAL A 58 -2.36 6.61 -5.39
N LEU A 59 -3.20 5.95 -4.58
CA LEU A 59 -3.83 6.56 -3.42
C LEU A 59 -2.81 7.00 -2.37
N SER A 60 -1.75 6.21 -2.14
CA SER A 60 -0.69 6.55 -1.18
C SER A 60 0.12 7.78 -1.61
N LEU A 61 0.29 8.00 -2.91
CA LEU A 61 0.97 9.18 -3.46
C LEU A 61 0.10 10.43 -3.41
N ILE A 62 -1.23 10.30 -3.58
CA ILE A 62 -2.18 11.42 -3.46
C ILE A 62 -2.28 11.87 -2.00
N ASN A 63 -2.25 10.93 -1.06
CA ASN A 63 -2.46 11.19 0.37
C ASN A 63 -1.16 11.47 1.13
N TRP A 64 -0.16 11.97 0.42
CA TRP A 64 1.19 12.24 0.92
C TRP A 64 1.31 13.66 1.50
#